data_AF-A0A0F8YVT5-F1
#
_entry.id   AF-A0A0F8YVT5-F1
#
_cell.length_a   1.000
_cell.length_b   1.000
_cell.length_c   1.000
_cell.angle_alpha   90.00
_cell.angle_beta   90.00
_cell.angle_gamma   90.00
#
_symmetry.space_group_name_H-M   'P 1'
#
loop_
_entity.id
_entity.type
_entity.pdbx_description
1 polymer ?
#
loop_
_entity_poly.entity_id
_entity_poly.type
_entity_poly.pdbx_seq_one_letter_code
_entity_poly.pdbx_strand_id
1 'polypeptide(L)' 'MKKVFVSYHFTTKNAKLNGFGNYIGEFDEEAYMNDIARFILDLEATISKLLGEKLNMEVGVKVLYFR' A
#
# COMPACT_ATOMS: atom_id res chain seq x y z
N MET A 1 13.43 -11.81 4.23
CA MET A 1 12.06 -11.26 4.37
C MET A 1 11.93 -10.53 5.70
N LYS A 2 11.69 -9.21 5.68
CA LYS A 2 11.40 -8.38 6.86
C LYS A 2 9.91 -8.03 6.90
N LYS A 3 9.33 -8.00 8.10
CA LYS A 3 7.97 -7.47 8.30
C LYS A 3 8.00 -5.96 8.24
N VAL A 4 7.08 -5.39 7.47
CA VAL A 4 6.90 -3.94 7.32
C VAL A 4 5.51 -3.56 7.79
N PHE A 5 5.43 -2.56 8.65
CA PHE A 5 4.19 -1.95 9.08
C PHE A 5 3.96 -0.68 8.29
N VAL A 6 2.78 -0.53 7.69
CA VAL A 6 2.48 0.57 6.77
C VAL A 6 1.18 1.24 7.18
N SER A 7 1.21 2.56 7.28
CA SER A 7 0.00 3.39 7.37
C SER A 7 -0.21 4.10 6.04
N TYR A 8 -1.44 4.08 5.55
CA TYR A 8 -1.80 4.59 4.22
C TYR A 8 -3.12 5.35 4.23
N HIS A 9 -3.28 6.20 3.22
CA HIS A 9 -4.56 6.78 2.82
C HIS A 9 -5.06 6.09 1.54
N PHE A 10 -6.35 5.92 1.39
CA PHE A 10 -6.95 5.40 0.16
C PHE A 10 -8.12 6.26 -0.32
N THR A 11 -8.36 6.24 -1.62
CA THR A 11 -9.55 6.84 -2.25
C THR A 11 -10.05 5.92 -3.36
N THR A 12 -11.33 5.56 -3.34
CA THR A 12 -11.95 4.86 -4.47
C THR A 12 -11.94 5.73 -5.73
N LYS A 13 -11.79 5.14 -6.92
CA LYS A 13 -11.70 5.89 -8.18
C LYS A 13 -12.92 6.76 -8.50
N ASN A 14 -14.10 6.38 -8.01
CA ASN A 14 -15.33 7.19 -8.12
C ASN A 14 -15.47 8.27 -7.01
N ALA A 15 -14.42 8.46 -6.21
CA ALA A 15 -14.33 9.40 -5.09
C ALA A 15 -15.40 9.25 -3.98
N LYS A 16 -16.17 8.15 -3.95
CA LYS A 16 -17.23 7.96 -2.95
C LYS A 16 -16.72 7.57 -1.56
N LEU A 17 -15.61 6.83 -1.50
CA LEU A 17 -15.00 6.38 -0.25
C LEU A 17 -13.54 6.85 -0.21
N ASN A 18 -13.12 7.36 0.94
CA ASN A 18 -11.74 7.62 1.26
C ASN A 18 -11.51 7.36 2.76
N GLY A 19 -10.27 7.16 3.15
CA GLY A 19 -9.93 6.96 4.55
C GLY A 19 -8.50 6.51 4.77
N PHE A 20 -8.23 6.12 6.01
CA PHE A 20 -6.93 5.65 6.45
C PHE A 20 -6.98 4.18 6.80
N GLY A 21 -5.84 3.50 6.68
CA GLY A 21 -5.71 2.11 7.07
C GLY A 21 -4.27 1.75 7.44
N ASN A 22 -4.14 0.54 7.95
CA ASN A 22 -2.85 -0.07 8.25
C ASN A 22 -2.71 -1.39 7.49
N TYR A 23 -1.50 -1.69 7.07
CA TYR A 23 -1.12 -2.93 6.39
C TYR A 23 0.15 -3.48 7.05
N ILE A 24 0.21 -4.80 7.18
CA ILE A 24 1.41 -5.51 7.62
C ILE A 24 1.73 -6.52 6.53
N GLY A 25 2.92 -6.41 5.96
CA GLY A 25 3.40 -7.31 4.91
C GLY A 25 4.83 -7.77 5.16
N GLU A 26 5.31 -8.68 4.32
CA GLU A 26 6.68 -9.16 4.34
C GLU A 26 7.38 -8.80 3.03
N PHE A 27 8.56 -8.21 3.11
CA PHE A 27 9.31 -7.71 1.96
C PHE A 27 10.76 -8.17 1.98
N ASP A 28 11.34 -8.30 0.79
CA ASP A 28 12.76 -8.61 0.63
C ASP A 28 13.58 -7.33 0.71
N GLU A 29 14.28 -7.12 1.83
CA GLU A 29 15.11 -5.94 2.03
C GLU A 29 16.19 -5.79 0.95
N GLU A 30 16.79 -6.89 0.49
CA GLU A 30 17.85 -6.86 -0.50
C GLU A 30 17.35 -6.36 -1.86
N ALA A 31 16.12 -6.73 -2.24
CA ALA A 31 15.47 -6.29 -3.47
C ALA A 31 15.20 -4.78 -3.51
N TYR A 32 15.11 -4.13 -2.34
CA TYR A 32 14.71 -2.73 -2.21
C TYR A 32 15.80 -1.82 -1.63
N MET A 33 16.95 -2.37 -1.23
CA MET A 33 18.04 -1.66 -0.55
C MET A 33 18.51 -0.40 -1.29
N ASN A 34 18.47 -0.42 -2.63
CA ASN A 34 18.91 0.69 -3.47
C ASN A 34 17.76 1.44 -4.16
N ASP A 35 16.51 1.04 -3.94
CA ASP A 35 15.34 1.60 -4.63
C ASP A 35 14.10 1.64 -3.73
N ILE A 36 14.16 2.55 -2.74
CA ILE A 36 13.06 2.78 -1.81
C ILE A 36 11.82 3.37 -2.49
N ALA A 37 11.99 4.04 -3.64
CA ALA A 37 10.88 4.59 -4.40
C ALA A 37 10.04 3.45 -5.01
N ARG A 38 10.70 2.48 -5.65
CA ARG A 38 10.05 1.27 -6.14
C ARG A 38 9.37 0.48 -5.03
N PHE A 39 10.01 0.36 -3.87
CA PHE A 39 9.42 -0.27 -2.69
C PHE A 39 8.08 0.36 -2.29
N ILE A 40 8.01 1.70 -2.23
CA ILE A 40 6.78 2.43 -1.90
C ILE A 40 5.71 2.20 -2.98
N LEU A 41 6.08 2.20 -4.26
CA LEU A 41 5.14 1.95 -5.35
C LEU A 41 4.56 0.54 -5.31
N ASP A 42 5.39 -0.46 -5.04
CA ASP A 42 4.97 -1.86 -4.90
C ASP A 42 4.03 -2.03 -3.68
N LEU A 43 4.32 -1.32 -2.58
CA LEU A 43 3.44 -1.23 -1.41
C LEU A 43 2.07 -0.64 -1.77
N GLU A 44 2.05 0.51 -2.43
CA GLU A 44 0.82 1.19 -2.85
C GLU A 44 -0.02 0.28 -3.77
N ALA A 45 0.62 -0.39 -4.74
CA ALA A 45 -0.04 -1.32 -5.65
C ALA A 45 -0.62 -2.55 -4.92
N THR A 46 0.14 -3.12 -3.98
CA THR A 46 -0.29 -4.28 -3.20
C THR A 46 -1.51 -3.95 -2.35
N ILE A 47 -1.45 -2.83 -1.61
CA ILE A 47 -2.55 -2.39 -0.74
C ILE A 47 -3.78 -2.00 -1.59
N SER A 48 -3.56 -1.31 -2.71
CA SER A 48 -4.61 -0.94 -3.67
C SER A 48 -5.38 -2.16 -4.18
N LYS A 49 -4.67 -3.22 -4.59
CA LYS A 49 -5.29 -4.47 -5.05
C LYS A 49 -6.14 -5.13 -3.96
N LEU A 50 -5.58 -5.31 -2.76
CA LEU A 50 -6.27 -5.96 -1.64
C LEU A 50 -7.52 -5.19 -1.20
N LEU A 51 -7.43 -3.86 -1.08
CA LEU A 51 -8.59 -3.04 -0.78
C LEU A 51 -9.62 -3.07 -1.91
N GLY A 52 -9.16 -3.09 -3.16
CA GLY A 52 -10.05 -3.10 -4.29
C GLY A 52 -10.88 -4.38 -4.39
N GLU A 53 -10.27 -5.53 -4.10
CA GLU A 53 -10.96 -6.81 -3.98
C GLU A 53 -11.98 -6.80 -2.83
N LYS A 54 -11.61 -6.25 -1.67
CA LYS A 54 -12.49 -6.18 -0.49
C LYS A 54 -13.69 -5.24 -0.69
N LEU A 55 -13.49 -4.12 -1.39
CA LEU A 55 -14.53 -3.11 -1.65
C LEU A 55 -15.29 -3.37 -2.96
N ASN A 56 -14.87 -4.36 -3.74
CA ASN A 56 -15.34 -4.63 -5.10
C ASN A 56 -15.29 -3.38 -6.01
N MET A 57 -14.21 -2.60 -5.88
CA MET A 57 -14.03 -1.30 -6.54
C MET A 57 -12.56 -0.98 -6.75
N GLU A 58 -12.20 -0.21 -7.79
CA GLU A 58 -10.83 0.29 -7.93
C GLU A 58 -10.51 1.38 -6.89
N VAL A 59 -9.32 1.28 -6.29
CA VAL A 59 -8.85 2.13 -5.19
C VAL A 59 -7.45 2.65 -5.47
N GLY A 60 -7.25 3.97 -5.36
CA GLY A 60 -5.91 4.57 -5.29
C GLY A 60 -5.42 4.59 -3.84
N VAL A 61 -4.13 4.31 -3.63
CA VAL A 61 -3.51 4.28 -2.30
C VAL A 61 -2.28 5.18 -2.28
N LYS A 62 -2.10 5.89 -1.17
CA LYS A 62 -0.87 6.62 -0.86
C LYS A 62 -0.31 6.16 0.48
N VAL A 63 0.95 5.70 0.47
CA VAL A 63 1.65 5.37 1.71
C VAL A 63 2.04 6.67 2.41
N LEU A 64 1.73 6.77 3.70
CA LEU A 64 2.04 7.92 4.55
C LEU A 64 3.25 7.64 5.46
N TYR A 65 3.37 6.38 5.90
CA TYR A 65 4.41 5.94 6.80
C TYR A 65 4.65 4.44 6.63
N PHE A 66 5.91 4.02 6.74
CA PHE A 66 6.29 2.62 6.88
C PHE A 66 7.49 2.45 7.82
N ARG A 67 7.61 1.28 8.44
CA ARG A 67 8.75 0.87 9.26
C ARG A 67 8.99 -0.63 9.21
#